data_AF-A0A1B6G6C6-F1
#
_entry.id   AF-A0A1B6G6C6-F1
#
_cell.length_a   1.000
_cell.length_b   1.000
_cell.length_c   1.000
_cell.angle_alpha   90.00
_cell.angle_beta   90.00
_cell.angle_gamma   90.00
#
_symmetry.space_group_name_H-M   'P 1'
#
loop_
_entity.id
_entity.type
_entity.pdbx_description
1 polymer ?
#
loop_
_entity_poly.entity_id
_entity_poly.type
_entity_poly.pdbx_seq_one_letter_code
_entity_poly.pdbx_strand_id
1 'polypeptide(L)'
;MLDCMKQKMMTMECEKYRIQSENCELQKRLMMSQKPGDPPMCKRELYMKMRGTSPDACPMGGSMRASKDLEQELEKMGGDVKNIYSELESMRKEKLALGYSASAKKRVCMDEDFSKTDEDAKKIGFDGEDMQKITSTSEALHLGYMEEEANACCGDTNNIFPEGVCMMERLNFGGSGSPRKPVCKRMLPQKSTQTDADKEKDILFATDKDPKLKDLREQYQRLHGDFKNKVTEVASVRVDLEKTKKELDAITILHHELEALHQKTLDENTALMAEKNQMQELRDKMNDLEQQANVAKQMYKTGQEEMEEMRLLIEEQATQLDDYRNKYMKTLQIAEELKKENEFKERECADQIAVEIQKVKLEMQEQLEELSPIKDLLRITQQKLKETEQMHNIALETIADITKKLESANNEVDTLRKKVDSAKTDGDLNMNLMNSLENADKKLIAMENDNAHLKGMVSQLEGLQVNQAQKLEEKSHELLQMTQQLETLREESARQVARVKERSEMIRKCLQAQIGEMEREVATCRAATAFANRERDEIRSKLQMEVCLLSENFRDSQNRIVQLQQHVNYLSASHPTALIDLIK
;
A
#
# COMPACT_ATOMS: atom_id res chain seq x y z
N MET A 1 20.77 11.78 -7.21
CA MET A 1 21.15 12.68 -6.10
C MET A 1 20.40 12.34 -4.81
N LEU A 2 19.07 12.27 -4.83
CA LEU A 2 18.26 11.97 -3.63
C LEU A 2 18.52 10.58 -3.04
N ASP A 3 18.65 9.55 -3.89
CA ASP A 3 18.94 8.19 -3.41
C ASP A 3 20.36 8.07 -2.85
N CYS A 4 21.31 8.84 -3.40
CA CYS A 4 22.66 8.97 -2.85
C CYS A 4 22.64 9.66 -1.47
N MET A 5 21.82 10.71 -1.28
CA MET A 5 21.62 11.34 0.03
C MET A 5 20.94 10.41 1.04
N LYS A 6 19.91 9.65 0.63
CA LYS A 6 19.25 8.67 1.51
C LYS A 6 20.22 7.57 1.93
N GLN A 7 21.03 7.06 0.99
CA GLN A 7 22.04 6.06 1.28
C GLN A 7 23.12 6.62 2.22
N LYS A 8 23.61 7.84 1.99
CA LYS A 8 24.57 8.50 2.89
C LYS A 8 24.01 8.75 4.29
N MET A 9 22.75 9.17 4.40
CA MET A 9 22.06 9.32 5.69
C MET A 9 21.94 7.99 6.44
N MET A 10 21.55 6.92 5.74
CA MET A 10 21.44 5.59 6.32
C MET A 10 22.79 5.08 6.81
N THR A 11 23.85 5.24 6.02
CA THR A 11 25.22 4.85 6.41
C THR A 11 25.68 5.63 7.64
N MET A 12 25.40 6.93 7.72
CA MET A 12 25.76 7.76 8.88
C MET A 12 24.92 7.44 10.13
N GLU A 13 23.64 7.07 9.96
CA GLU A 13 22.82 6.59 11.08
C GLU A 13 23.34 5.23 11.61
N CYS A 14 23.75 4.31 10.73
CA CYS A 14 24.42 3.07 11.15
C CYS A 14 25.74 3.32 11.89
N GLU A 15 26.57 4.23 11.37
CA GLU A 15 27.86 4.56 11.98
C GLU A 15 27.69 5.21 13.37
N LYS A 16 26.68 6.07 13.52
CA LYS A 16 26.29 6.61 14.82
C LYS A 16 25.94 5.50 15.81
N TYR A 17 25.13 4.51 15.43
CA TYR A 17 24.76 3.40 16.30
C TYR A 17 25.98 2.54 16.69
N ARG A 18 26.89 2.30 15.73
CA ARG A 18 28.15 1.58 15.97
C ARG A 18 29.00 2.26 17.04
N ILE A 19 29.25 3.57 16.89
CA ILE A 19 30.07 4.35 17.84
C ILE A 19 29.38 4.48 19.21
N GLN A 20 28.04 4.54 19.25
CA GLN A 20 27.29 4.52 20.52
C GLN A 20 27.41 3.18 21.25
N SER A 21 27.40 2.06 20.51
CA SER A 21 27.62 0.72 21.08
C SER A 21 29.03 0.59 21.64
N GLU A 22 30.05 1.02 20.88
CA GLU A 22 31.46 1.01 21.31
C GLU A 22 31.69 1.90 22.55
N ASN A 23 31.05 3.07 22.61
CA ASN A 23 31.05 3.90 23.82
C ASN A 23 30.44 3.20 25.04
N CYS A 24 29.34 2.45 24.87
CA CYS A 24 28.72 1.71 25.95
C CYS A 24 29.63 0.59 26.47
N GLU A 25 30.33 -0.10 25.58
CA GLU A 25 31.30 -1.13 25.96
C GLU A 25 32.53 -0.55 26.66
N LEU A 26 33.05 0.57 26.18
CA LEU A 26 34.19 1.25 26.82
C LEU A 26 33.81 1.82 28.19
N GLN A 27 32.58 2.31 28.36
CA GLN A 27 32.03 2.66 29.67
C GLN A 27 31.95 1.46 30.62
N LYS A 28 31.50 0.29 30.13
CA LYS A 28 31.49 -0.95 30.92
C LYS A 28 32.91 -1.36 31.31
N ARG A 29 33.87 -1.32 30.39
CA ARG A 29 35.29 -1.65 30.66
C ARG A 29 35.91 -0.68 31.67
N LEU A 30 35.60 0.61 31.57
CA LEU A 30 36.06 1.61 32.54
C LEU A 30 35.49 1.34 33.94
N MET A 31 34.20 1.00 34.05
CA MET A 31 33.59 0.62 35.32
C MET A 31 34.20 -0.66 35.91
N MET A 32 34.53 -1.64 35.08
CA MET A 32 35.13 -2.91 35.48
C MET A 32 36.65 -2.80 35.79
N SER A 33 37.30 -1.72 35.39
CA SER A 33 38.73 -1.48 35.65
C SER A 33 39.03 -0.90 37.06
N GLN A 34 38.01 -0.71 37.89
CA GLN A 34 38.17 -0.27 39.28
C GLN A 34 38.87 -1.36 40.10
N LYS A 35 39.93 -0.98 40.82
CA LYS A 35 40.69 -1.89 41.68
C LYS A 35 39.85 -2.24 42.92
N PRO A 36 40.03 -3.43 43.52
CA PRO A 36 39.34 -3.79 44.76
C PRO A 36 39.72 -2.79 45.87
N GLY A 37 38.76 -1.99 46.32
CA GLY A 37 38.93 -1.02 47.41
C GLY A 37 38.54 0.43 47.10
N ASP A 38 38.31 0.78 45.83
CA ASP A 38 37.82 2.13 45.46
C ASP A 38 36.29 2.23 45.65
N PRO A 39 35.75 3.35 46.18
CA PRO A 39 34.31 3.56 46.29
C PRO A 39 33.66 3.56 44.89
N PRO A 40 32.49 2.90 44.70
CA PRO A 40 31.84 2.86 43.39
C PRO A 40 31.49 4.28 42.94
N MET A 41 32.04 4.67 41.79
CA MET A 41 31.78 5.97 41.17
C MET A 41 30.28 6.12 40.92
N CYS A 42 29.66 7.12 41.53
CA CYS A 42 28.23 7.35 41.40
C CYS A 42 27.85 7.64 39.93
N LYS A 43 26.75 7.04 39.43
CA LYS A 43 26.26 7.22 38.05
C LYS A 43 26.12 8.68 37.64
N ARG A 44 25.84 9.57 38.61
CA ARG A 44 25.75 11.03 38.45
C ARG A 44 27.10 11.70 38.24
N GLU A 45 28.13 11.21 38.92
CA GLU A 45 29.49 11.75 38.88
C GLU A 45 30.21 11.42 37.57
N LEU A 46 29.97 10.21 37.06
CA LEU A 46 30.37 9.79 35.70
C LEU A 46 29.69 10.67 34.62
N TYR A 47 28.39 10.95 34.79
CA TYR A 47 27.62 11.78 33.85
C TYR A 47 28.07 13.25 33.83
N MET A 48 28.50 13.80 34.98
CA MET A 48 28.97 15.19 35.11
C MET A 48 30.37 15.39 34.51
N LYS A 49 31.29 14.43 34.70
CA LYS A 49 32.63 14.47 34.10
C LYS A 49 32.58 14.38 32.57
N MET A 50 31.69 13.56 32.01
CA MET A 50 31.50 13.40 30.56
C MET A 50 30.92 14.63 29.84
N ARG A 51 30.27 15.56 30.56
CA ARG A 51 29.72 16.80 29.97
C ARG A 51 30.70 17.99 30.01
N GLY A 52 31.89 17.83 30.60
CA GLY A 52 32.86 18.92 30.74
C GLY A 52 32.40 20.06 31.67
N THR A 53 31.42 19.81 32.53
CA THR A 53 30.92 20.79 33.50
C THR A 53 31.70 20.65 34.81
N SER A 54 32.44 21.68 35.21
CA SER A 54 33.17 21.73 36.47
C SER A 54 32.22 21.56 37.66
N PRO A 55 32.54 20.70 38.65
CA PRO A 55 31.67 20.48 39.80
C PRO A 55 31.92 21.55 40.86
N ASP A 56 30.92 22.39 41.13
CA ASP A 56 30.82 23.04 42.43
C ASP A 56 30.42 21.99 43.48
N ALA A 57 31.41 21.66 44.31
CA ALA A 57 31.35 20.96 45.60
C ALA A 57 30.50 19.68 45.71
N CYS A 58 31.14 18.52 45.48
CA CYS A 58 30.77 17.27 46.13
C CYS A 58 31.84 16.95 47.19
N PRO A 59 31.50 16.88 48.49
CA PRO A 59 32.50 16.79 49.56
C PRO A 59 32.85 15.33 49.85
N MET A 60 33.54 14.65 48.95
CA MET A 60 34.32 13.44 49.27
C MET A 60 35.54 13.42 48.36
N GLY A 61 36.65 13.97 48.87
CA GLY A 61 37.91 14.04 48.17
C GLY A 61 38.59 12.67 48.07
N GLY A 62 38.82 12.23 46.84
CA GLY A 62 39.66 11.09 46.50
C GLY A 62 40.09 11.19 45.04
N SER A 63 41.32 11.63 44.79
CA SER A 63 41.89 11.71 43.44
C SER A 63 42.15 10.30 42.91
N MET A 64 41.23 9.79 42.10
CA MET A 64 41.39 8.52 41.39
C MET A 64 42.10 8.72 40.05
N ARG A 65 43.19 7.98 39.81
CA ARG A 65 43.79 7.84 38.47
C ARG A 65 43.04 6.74 37.71
N ALA A 66 42.04 7.12 36.92
CA ALA A 66 41.56 6.27 35.84
C ALA A 66 42.65 6.14 34.76
N SER A 67 42.56 5.09 33.92
CA SER A 67 43.48 4.90 32.80
C SER A 67 43.29 6.05 31.81
N LYS A 68 44.22 7.02 31.78
CA LYS A 68 44.16 8.21 30.93
C LYS A 68 43.90 7.88 29.46
N ASP A 69 44.35 6.72 29.01
CA ASP A 69 44.20 6.25 27.63
C ASP A 69 42.72 5.98 27.28
N LEU A 70 41.96 5.38 28.21
CA LEU A 70 40.52 5.12 28.03
C LEU A 70 39.69 6.42 28.10
N GLU A 71 40.11 7.38 28.93
CA GLU A 71 39.47 8.70 29.00
C GLU A 71 39.67 9.48 27.69
N GLN A 72 40.88 9.45 27.13
CA GLN A 72 41.20 10.11 25.87
C GLN A 72 40.46 9.48 24.67
N GLU A 73 40.29 8.16 24.68
CA GLU A 73 39.55 7.43 23.65
C GLU A 73 38.04 7.73 23.71
N LEU A 74 37.46 7.84 24.91
CA LEU A 74 36.08 8.27 25.12
C LEU A 74 35.83 9.73 24.67
N GLU A 75 36.77 10.63 24.96
CA GLU A 75 36.67 12.03 24.55
C GLU A 75 36.72 12.18 23.01
N LYS A 76 37.60 11.42 22.36
CA LYS A 76 37.70 11.37 20.90
C LYS A 76 36.41 10.86 20.25
N MET A 77 35.87 9.73 20.70
CA MET A 77 34.60 9.22 20.18
C MET A 77 33.42 10.15 20.49
N GLY A 78 33.44 10.83 21.63
CA GLY A 78 32.46 11.86 21.96
C GLY A 78 32.48 13.02 20.96
N GLY A 79 33.67 13.39 20.47
CA GLY A 79 33.86 14.33 19.36
C GLY A 79 33.31 13.80 18.03
N ASP A 80 33.62 12.55 17.70
CA ASP A 80 33.18 11.91 16.44
C ASP A 80 31.65 11.80 16.38
N VAL A 81 30.99 11.43 17.48
CA VAL A 81 29.53 11.41 17.58
C VAL A 81 28.96 12.82 17.36
N LYS A 82 29.49 13.85 18.02
CA LYS A 82 29.03 15.24 17.83
C LYS A 82 29.16 15.72 16.38
N ASN A 83 30.23 15.33 15.69
CA ASN A 83 30.44 15.64 14.27
C ASN A 83 29.39 14.96 13.39
N ILE A 84 29.12 13.67 13.61
CA ILE A 84 28.07 12.92 12.88
C ILE A 84 26.68 13.52 13.11
N TYR A 85 26.35 13.92 14.34
CA TYR A 85 25.10 14.62 14.63
C TYR A 85 24.98 15.94 13.87
N SER A 86 26.06 16.74 13.83
CA SER A 86 26.08 18.02 13.12
C SER A 86 25.91 17.84 11.61
N GLU A 87 26.51 16.79 11.03
CA GLU A 87 26.41 16.49 9.60
C GLU A 87 25.04 15.91 9.22
N LEU A 88 24.43 15.06 10.06
CA LEU A 88 23.04 14.60 9.90
C LEU A 88 22.03 15.75 9.97
N GLU A 89 22.24 16.69 10.89
CA GLU A 89 21.41 17.89 11.03
C GLU A 89 21.50 18.77 9.78
N SER A 90 22.71 18.95 9.24
CA SER A 90 22.95 19.69 7.98
C SER A 90 22.24 19.03 6.79
N MET A 91 22.38 17.71 6.62
CA MET A 91 21.70 16.98 5.54
C MET A 91 20.17 16.98 5.68
N ARG A 92 19.64 16.96 6.91
CA ARG A 92 18.19 17.09 7.16
C ARG A 92 17.67 18.48 6.77
N LYS A 93 18.44 19.54 7.05
CA LYS A 93 18.13 20.91 6.62
C LYS A 93 18.19 21.05 5.10
N GLU A 94 19.19 20.45 4.46
CA GLU A 94 19.32 20.43 2.99
C GLU A 94 18.16 19.67 2.33
N LYS A 95 17.74 18.54 2.90
CA LYS A 95 16.55 17.78 2.46
C LYS A 95 15.25 18.59 2.58
N LEU A 96 15.10 19.39 3.64
CA LEU A 96 13.95 20.29 3.83
C LEU A 96 13.98 21.46 2.84
N ALA A 97 15.16 22.03 2.57
CA ALA A 97 15.34 23.12 1.61
C ALA A 97 14.99 22.69 0.16
N LEU A 98 15.11 21.40 -0.15
CA LEU A 98 14.68 20.80 -1.42
C LEU A 98 13.16 20.55 -1.51
N GLY A 99 12.36 21.07 -0.58
CA GLY A 99 10.89 21.17 -0.71
C GLY A 99 10.09 19.92 -0.34
N TYR A 100 10.69 18.95 0.36
CA TYR A 100 9.98 17.75 0.83
C TYR A 100 9.50 17.90 2.28
N SER A 101 8.22 18.23 2.47
CA SER A 101 7.54 18.03 3.75
C SER A 101 7.20 16.54 3.91
N ALA A 102 7.51 15.97 5.08
CA ALA A 102 7.15 14.59 5.37
C ALA A 102 5.62 14.48 5.46
N SER A 103 4.99 13.80 4.50
CA SER A 103 3.61 13.34 4.65
C SER A 103 3.58 12.32 5.79
N ALA A 104 3.03 12.74 6.93
CA ALA A 104 2.88 11.93 8.13
C ALA A 104 1.93 10.75 7.87
N LYS A 105 2.46 9.57 7.53
CA LYS A 105 1.76 8.31 7.78
C LYS A 105 1.81 8.06 9.29
N LYS A 106 0.67 8.30 9.93
CA LYS A 106 0.39 8.02 11.34
C LYS A 106 0.64 6.52 11.59
N ARG A 107 1.81 6.18 12.14
CA ARG A 107 2.04 4.88 12.76
C ARG A 107 1.25 4.86 14.05
N VAL A 108 0.26 3.97 14.13
CA VAL A 108 -0.34 3.56 15.40
C VAL A 108 0.72 2.71 16.08
N CYS A 109 1.45 3.29 17.02
CA CYS A 109 2.25 2.53 17.97
C CYS A 109 1.34 2.18 19.15
N MET A 110 1.27 0.90 19.47
CA MET A 110 0.82 0.41 20.76
C MET A 110 1.86 0.84 21.79
N ASP A 111 1.49 1.76 22.68
CA ASP A 111 2.24 2.03 23.90
C ASP A 111 1.76 1.03 24.97
N GLU A 112 2.65 0.14 25.38
CA GLU A 112 2.51 -0.65 26.60
C GLU A 112 2.92 0.22 27.80
N ASP A 113 1.92 0.78 28.50
CA ASP A 113 2.13 1.37 29.82
C ASP A 113 1.88 0.31 30.91
N PHE A 114 2.97 -0.10 31.56
CA PHE A 114 2.94 -0.73 32.87
C PHE A 114 2.46 0.29 33.91
N SER A 115 1.26 0.11 34.47
CA SER A 115 1.01 0.52 35.85
C SER A 115 -0.01 -0.40 36.54
N LYS A 116 0.35 -0.77 37.77
CA LYS A 116 -0.40 -1.57 38.72
C LYS A 116 -1.72 -0.90 39.10
N THR A 117 -2.80 -1.68 39.17
CA THR A 117 -3.71 -1.67 40.32
C THR A 117 -4.41 -3.03 40.43
N ASP A 118 -4.50 -3.45 41.68
CA ASP A 118 -5.11 -4.66 42.22
C ASP A 118 -6.64 -4.73 42.06
N GLU A 119 -7.08 -5.97 42.21
CA GLU A 119 -8.35 -6.46 42.79
C GLU A 119 -9.68 -6.44 42.00
N ASP A 120 -10.30 -7.62 42.10
CA ASP A 120 -11.72 -7.98 41.96
C ASP A 120 -12.37 -8.06 40.56
N ALA A 121 -12.46 -9.28 40.02
CA ALA A 121 -13.73 -10.03 40.03
C ALA A 121 -13.58 -11.47 39.48
N LYS A 122 -14.03 -12.42 40.31
CA LYS A 122 -14.23 -13.85 40.05
C LYS A 122 -15.50 -14.11 39.23
N LYS A 123 -15.51 -15.29 38.57
CA LYS A 123 -16.64 -16.04 37.98
C LYS A 123 -17.20 -15.42 36.68
N ILE A 124 -17.38 -16.15 35.59
CA ILE A 124 -18.08 -17.44 35.43
C ILE A 124 -17.43 -18.19 34.24
N GLY A 125 -17.14 -19.48 34.40
CA GLY A 125 -16.78 -20.35 33.30
C GLY A 125 -18.01 -20.85 32.54
N PHE A 126 -17.85 -21.20 31.27
CA PHE A 126 -18.62 -22.25 30.63
C PHE A 126 -17.86 -22.76 29.39
N ASP A 127 -17.78 -24.08 29.30
CA ASP A 127 -17.22 -24.88 28.23
C ASP A 127 -18.10 -24.87 26.97
N GLY A 128 -17.53 -25.28 25.83
CA GLY A 128 -18.30 -25.99 24.79
C GLY A 128 -18.25 -25.41 23.38
N GLU A 129 -17.48 -26.10 22.54
CA GLU A 129 -17.71 -26.44 21.12
C GLU A 129 -19.06 -26.00 20.52
N ASP A 130 -19.07 -25.35 19.35
CA ASP A 130 -19.32 -26.06 18.09
C ASP A 130 -19.29 -25.18 16.82
N MET A 131 -19.06 -25.89 15.72
CA MET A 131 -18.83 -25.45 14.36
C MET A 131 -20.12 -25.02 13.60
N GLN A 132 -19.90 -24.22 12.55
CA GLN A 132 -20.61 -24.19 11.25
C GLN A 132 -21.84 -23.28 10.99
N LYS A 133 -21.68 -22.59 9.86
CA LYS A 133 -22.65 -22.27 8.78
C LYS A 133 -23.62 -21.12 9.02
N ILE A 134 -23.14 -19.96 8.57
CA ILE A 134 -23.94 -18.85 8.05
C ILE A 134 -24.70 -19.32 6.81
N THR A 135 -26.02 -19.24 6.85
CA THR A 135 -26.90 -19.27 5.68
C THR A 135 -27.37 -17.86 5.37
N SER A 136 -27.40 -17.58 4.08
CA SER A 136 -27.96 -16.41 3.40
C SER A 136 -29.45 -16.24 3.65
N THR A 137 -29.92 -15.00 3.79
CA THR A 137 -31.21 -14.57 3.21
C THR A 137 -31.23 -13.07 2.97
N SER A 138 -31.49 -12.73 1.71
CA SER A 138 -32.06 -11.48 1.21
C SER A 138 -33.47 -11.28 1.78
N GLU A 139 -33.85 -10.06 2.14
CA GLU A 139 -35.25 -9.59 2.00
C GLU A 139 -35.33 -8.06 2.03
N ALA A 140 -36.20 -7.56 1.16
CA ALA A 140 -36.54 -6.16 0.94
C ALA A 140 -37.95 -5.87 1.46
N LEU A 141 -38.28 -4.57 1.52
CA LEU A 141 -39.60 -3.92 1.69
C LEU A 141 -40.03 -3.64 3.15
N HIS A 142 -40.24 -2.36 3.51
CA HIS A 142 -41.52 -1.68 3.28
C HIS A 142 -41.51 -0.17 3.61
N LEU A 143 -42.33 0.56 2.84
CA LEU A 143 -42.74 1.97 2.89
C LEU A 143 -43.64 2.37 4.08
N GLY A 144 -43.69 3.69 4.34
CA GLY A 144 -44.81 4.46 4.93
C GLY A 144 -44.31 5.84 5.43
N TYR A 145 -44.48 7.00 4.77
CA TYR A 145 -45.65 7.85 4.44
C TYR A 145 -46.38 8.55 5.62
N MET A 146 -46.70 9.83 5.36
CA MET A 146 -47.62 10.84 5.98
C MET A 146 -46.99 11.83 6.98
N GLU A 147 -46.79 13.12 6.61
CA GLU A 147 -47.72 14.32 6.63
C GLU A 147 -47.31 15.21 7.83
N GLU A 148 -47.51 16.53 7.97
CA GLU A 148 -47.96 17.74 7.26
C GLU A 148 -47.48 18.90 8.17
N GLU A 149 -47.07 20.07 7.66
CA GLU A 149 -47.75 21.39 7.76
C GLU A 149 -46.60 22.44 7.75
N ALA A 150 -46.69 23.73 7.45
CA ALA A 150 -47.53 24.62 6.63
C ALA A 150 -46.98 26.06 6.91
N ASN A 151 -47.13 26.99 5.94
CA ASN A 151 -47.10 28.47 6.10
C ASN A 151 -45.76 29.20 6.38
N ALA A 152 -45.45 30.39 5.84
CA ALA A 152 -46.17 31.31 4.94
C ALA A 152 -45.25 32.48 4.47
N CYS A 153 -45.66 33.13 3.35
CA CYS A 153 -45.58 34.58 3.02
C CYS A 153 -44.20 35.23 2.74
N CYS A 154 -43.94 36.10 1.75
CA CYS A 154 -44.66 36.89 0.72
C CYS A 154 -43.69 37.03 -0.49
N GLY A 155 -43.98 37.37 -1.75
CA GLY A 155 -45.04 38.15 -2.40
C GLY A 155 -44.34 39.18 -3.32
N ASP A 156 -44.54 39.12 -4.64
CA ASP A 156 -44.79 40.30 -5.49
C ASP A 156 -45.11 39.92 -6.95
N THR A 157 -46.10 40.65 -7.46
CA THR A 157 -46.82 40.51 -8.73
C THR A 157 -46.34 41.51 -9.77
N ASN A 158 -46.27 41.13 -11.06
CA ASN A 158 -46.87 41.93 -12.15
C ASN A 158 -46.75 41.26 -13.55
N ASN A 159 -47.93 41.07 -14.15
CA ASN A 159 -48.33 41.41 -15.52
C ASN A 159 -48.00 40.57 -16.78
N ILE A 160 -49.12 40.03 -17.31
CA ILE A 160 -49.70 40.16 -18.67
C ILE A 160 -49.41 39.03 -19.69
N PHE A 161 -50.53 38.41 -20.10
CA PHE A 161 -50.73 37.35 -21.09
C PHE A 161 -50.34 37.75 -22.53
N PRO A 162 -49.94 36.79 -23.38
CA PRO A 162 -49.85 36.99 -24.83
C PRO A 162 -51.14 36.57 -25.54
N GLU A 163 -51.63 37.45 -26.41
CA GLU A 163 -52.62 37.13 -27.46
C GLU A 163 -51.97 36.33 -28.59
N GLY A 164 -52.76 35.44 -29.20
CA GLY A 164 -52.60 35.12 -30.63
C GLY A 164 -52.27 33.69 -31.01
N VAL A 165 -53.11 32.71 -30.64
CA VAL A 165 -53.26 31.46 -31.40
C VAL A 165 -54.73 31.29 -31.73
N CYS A 166 -55.05 31.31 -33.03
CA CYS A 166 -56.34 30.89 -33.55
C CYS A 166 -56.06 30.10 -34.82
N MET A 167 -56.34 28.79 -34.81
CA MET A 167 -56.94 28.03 -35.91
C MET A 167 -57.25 26.63 -35.37
N MET A 168 -58.51 26.38 -35.03
CA MET A 168 -59.09 25.05 -35.21
C MET A 168 -60.47 25.21 -35.82
N GLU A 169 -60.64 24.43 -36.87
CA GLU A 169 -61.85 24.16 -37.60
C GLU A 169 -62.98 23.72 -36.67
N ARG A 170 -64.19 24.22 -36.93
CA ARG A 170 -65.41 23.42 -36.88
C ARG A 170 -66.49 24.09 -37.71
N LEU A 171 -66.82 23.40 -38.80
CA LEU A 171 -68.18 23.10 -39.27
C LEU A 171 -69.21 24.23 -39.14
N ASN A 172 -69.50 24.88 -40.26
CA ASN A 172 -70.85 25.40 -40.50
C ASN A 172 -71.31 25.06 -41.92
N PHE A 173 -72.24 24.11 -41.96
CA PHE A 173 -73.25 23.96 -42.99
C PHE A 173 -74.07 25.26 -43.07
N GLY A 174 -74.09 25.88 -44.24
CA GLY A 174 -74.87 27.08 -44.49
C GLY A 174 -75.09 27.24 -45.99
N GLY A 175 -76.10 26.54 -46.49
CA GLY A 175 -76.56 26.70 -47.85
C GLY A 175 -77.01 28.14 -48.10
N SER A 176 -76.46 28.77 -49.12
CA SER A 176 -77.13 29.84 -49.85
C SER A 176 -76.96 29.55 -51.33
N GLY A 177 -77.92 28.78 -51.82
CA GLY A 177 -78.19 28.73 -53.24
C GLY A 177 -78.57 30.12 -53.76
N SER A 178 -78.13 30.34 -55.00
CA SER A 178 -78.74 31.21 -56.00
C SER A 178 -78.24 32.67 -56.08
N PRO A 179 -78.25 33.30 -57.28
CA PRO A 179 -78.45 32.74 -58.61
C PRO A 179 -77.22 32.94 -59.51
N ARG A 180 -76.96 31.93 -60.34
CA ARG A 180 -76.31 32.14 -61.64
C ARG A 180 -77.00 33.31 -62.33
N LYS A 181 -76.25 34.37 -62.63
CA LYS A 181 -76.76 35.43 -63.51
C LYS A 181 -77.18 34.77 -64.82
N PRO A 182 -78.40 35.01 -65.34
CA PRO A 182 -78.78 34.50 -66.63
C PRO A 182 -77.86 35.16 -67.66
N VAL A 183 -76.98 34.36 -68.27
CA VAL A 183 -76.40 34.74 -69.56
C VAL A 183 -77.57 34.98 -70.48
N CYS A 184 -77.68 36.20 -71.00
CA CYS A 184 -78.74 36.65 -71.88
C CYS A 184 -78.93 35.63 -73.02
N LYS A 185 -80.02 34.85 -72.95
CA LYS A 185 -80.55 34.09 -74.09
C LYS A 185 -81.15 35.10 -75.09
N ARG A 186 -80.27 35.72 -75.88
CA ARG A 186 -80.47 36.50 -77.12
C ARG A 186 -79.09 37.14 -77.34
N MET A 187 -78.20 36.64 -78.17
CA MET A 187 -78.41 36.35 -79.59
C MET A 187 -77.49 35.21 -80.02
N LEU A 188 -78.05 34.01 -80.19
CA LEU A 188 -77.51 33.07 -81.17
C LEU A 188 -77.94 33.58 -82.56
N PRO A 189 -77.06 33.55 -83.59
CA PRO A 189 -77.51 33.72 -84.95
C PRO A 189 -78.49 32.58 -85.23
N GLN A 190 -79.77 32.91 -85.44
CA GLN A 190 -80.68 31.96 -86.05
C GLN A 190 -80.08 31.58 -87.40
N LYS A 191 -79.82 30.28 -87.58
CA LYS A 191 -79.84 29.67 -88.91
C LYS A 191 -81.23 29.95 -89.48
N SER A 192 -81.32 31.03 -90.26
CA SER A 192 -82.38 31.26 -91.21
C SER A 192 -81.72 31.16 -92.58
N THR A 193 -82.07 30.09 -93.28
CA THR A 193 -82.33 30.08 -94.72
C THR A 193 -81.48 31.06 -95.54
N GLN A 194 -80.32 30.57 -95.95
CA GLN A 194 -79.92 30.52 -97.36
C GLN A 194 -81.06 30.91 -98.32
N THR A 195 -81.22 32.21 -98.61
CA THR A 195 -81.82 32.81 -99.81
C THR A 195 -81.84 34.34 -99.63
N ASP A 196 -80.70 35.02 -99.56
CA ASP A 196 -80.64 36.49 -99.76
C ASP A 196 -79.25 37.00 -100.21
N ALA A 197 -78.33 36.10 -100.57
CA ALA A 197 -77.07 36.47 -101.24
C ALA A 197 -77.24 36.80 -102.74
N ASP A 198 -78.44 36.59 -103.30
CA ASP A 198 -78.75 36.81 -104.72
C ASP A 198 -79.54 38.11 -105.00
N LYS A 199 -79.74 38.98 -104.00
CA LYS A 199 -80.40 40.30 -104.21
C LYS A 199 -79.49 41.52 -104.04
N GLU A 200 -78.25 41.33 -103.59
CA GLU A 200 -77.26 42.42 -103.50
C GLU A 200 -76.41 42.59 -104.77
N LYS A 201 -76.55 41.69 -105.76
CA LYS A 201 -75.89 41.82 -107.08
C LYS A 201 -76.70 42.63 -108.11
N ASP A 202 -77.99 42.84 -107.90
CA ASP A 202 -78.87 43.50 -108.90
C ASP A 202 -79.14 45.00 -108.65
N ILE A 203 -78.52 45.61 -107.63
CA ILE A 203 -78.40 47.07 -107.47
C ILE A 203 -76.92 47.50 -107.62
N LEU A 204 -76.18 46.78 -108.47
CA LEU A 204 -74.77 47.02 -108.74
C LEU A 204 -74.46 47.40 -110.20
N PHE A 205 -75.47 47.50 -111.07
CA PHE A 205 -75.28 47.81 -112.49
C PHE A 205 -76.04 49.04 -113.03
N ALA A 206 -76.67 49.85 -112.17
CA ALA A 206 -77.53 50.96 -112.64
C ALA A 206 -77.30 52.34 -111.97
N THR A 207 -76.08 52.68 -111.54
CA THR A 207 -75.67 54.09 -111.28
C THR A 207 -74.15 54.23 -111.40
N ASP A 208 -73.61 54.05 -112.61
CA ASP A 208 -72.16 54.07 -112.87
C ASP A 208 -71.68 55.40 -113.51
N LYS A 209 -72.41 56.51 -113.26
CA LYS A 209 -72.13 57.82 -113.87
C LYS A 209 -71.83 58.95 -112.89
N ASP A 210 -71.82 58.71 -111.58
CA ASP A 210 -71.50 59.73 -110.58
C ASP A 210 -70.27 59.31 -109.73
N PRO A 211 -69.08 59.91 -109.97
CA PRO A 211 -67.83 59.48 -109.35
C PRO A 211 -67.83 59.58 -107.81
N LYS A 212 -68.61 60.50 -107.24
CA LYS A 212 -68.71 60.64 -105.77
C LYS A 212 -69.43 59.47 -105.10
N LEU A 213 -70.42 58.87 -105.77
CA LEU A 213 -71.16 57.70 -105.27
C LEU A 213 -70.34 56.42 -105.33
N LYS A 214 -69.44 56.31 -106.32
CA LYS A 214 -68.47 55.21 -106.42
C LYS A 214 -67.43 55.27 -105.30
N ASP A 215 -66.82 56.43 -105.08
CA ASP A 215 -65.83 56.62 -104.01
C ASP A 215 -66.42 56.35 -102.62
N LEU A 216 -67.66 56.80 -102.36
CA LEU A 216 -68.33 56.56 -101.08
C LEU A 216 -68.65 55.07 -100.87
N ARG A 217 -68.99 54.34 -101.94
CA ARG A 217 -69.22 52.89 -101.91
C ARG A 217 -67.93 52.12 -101.64
N GLU A 218 -66.82 52.51 -102.28
CA GLU A 218 -65.51 51.92 -102.02
C GLU A 218 -65.02 52.21 -100.59
N GLN A 219 -65.22 53.44 -100.10
CA GLN A 219 -64.91 53.80 -98.70
C GLN A 219 -65.75 52.98 -97.71
N TYR A 220 -67.05 52.81 -97.97
CA TYR A 220 -67.92 51.98 -97.16
C TYR A 220 -67.50 50.50 -97.19
N GLN A 221 -67.15 49.96 -98.36
CA GLN A 221 -66.67 48.57 -98.48
C GLN A 221 -65.34 48.33 -97.75
N ARG A 222 -64.39 49.28 -97.82
CA ARG A 222 -63.13 49.21 -97.06
C ARG A 222 -63.40 49.26 -95.56
N LEU A 223 -64.19 50.23 -95.10
CA LEU A 223 -64.55 50.35 -93.69
C LEU A 223 -65.32 49.13 -93.17
N HIS A 224 -66.22 48.57 -93.97
CA HIS A 224 -66.95 47.35 -93.66
C HIS A 224 -66.01 46.12 -93.60
N GLY A 225 -65.05 46.03 -94.52
CA GLY A 225 -63.98 45.03 -94.49
C GLY A 225 -63.11 45.15 -93.23
N ASP A 226 -62.68 46.35 -92.89
CA ASP A 226 -61.89 46.64 -91.68
C ASP A 226 -62.68 46.33 -90.41
N PHE A 227 -63.96 46.70 -90.36
CA PHE A 227 -64.85 46.35 -89.26
C PHE A 227 -64.96 44.83 -89.09
N LYS A 228 -65.19 44.10 -90.19
CA LYS A 228 -65.27 42.63 -90.16
C LYS A 228 -63.95 42.00 -89.68
N ASN A 229 -62.81 42.49 -90.16
CA ASN A 229 -61.47 42.04 -89.74
C ASN A 229 -61.18 42.32 -88.26
N LYS A 230 -61.64 43.47 -87.74
CA LYS A 230 -61.51 43.79 -86.32
C LYS A 230 -62.45 42.96 -85.46
N VAL A 231 -63.64 42.65 -85.95
CA VAL A 231 -64.55 41.74 -85.25
C VAL A 231 -63.95 40.33 -85.16
N THR A 232 -63.32 39.81 -86.23
CA THR A 232 -62.65 38.49 -86.18
C THR A 232 -61.42 38.49 -85.27
N GLU A 233 -60.61 39.54 -85.29
CA GLU A 233 -59.46 39.71 -84.37
C GLU A 233 -59.89 39.81 -82.91
N VAL A 234 -60.96 40.54 -82.61
CA VAL A 234 -61.50 40.59 -81.24
C VAL A 234 -62.07 39.23 -80.84
N ALA A 235 -62.69 38.50 -81.77
CA ALA A 235 -63.20 37.16 -81.48
C ALA A 235 -62.07 36.18 -81.16
N SER A 236 -60.96 36.22 -81.91
CA SER A 236 -59.82 35.34 -81.65
C SER A 236 -59.09 35.67 -80.36
N VAL A 237 -58.81 36.96 -80.12
CA VAL A 237 -58.16 37.41 -78.88
C VAL A 237 -59.00 37.02 -77.67
N ARG A 238 -60.34 36.97 -77.78
CA ARG A 238 -61.20 36.45 -76.71
C ARG A 238 -61.03 34.95 -76.49
N VAL A 239 -60.85 34.17 -77.56
CA VAL A 239 -60.57 32.72 -77.47
C VAL A 239 -59.21 32.49 -76.82
N ASP A 240 -58.17 33.22 -77.23
CA ASP A 240 -56.84 33.10 -76.64
C ASP A 240 -56.79 33.57 -75.19
N LEU A 241 -57.50 34.65 -74.87
CA LEU A 241 -57.65 35.12 -73.49
C LEU A 241 -58.32 34.04 -72.62
N GLU A 242 -59.33 33.35 -73.15
CA GLU A 242 -60.00 32.27 -72.42
C GLU A 242 -59.10 31.02 -72.29
N LYS A 243 -58.28 30.73 -73.31
CA LYS A 243 -57.30 29.64 -73.26
C LYS A 243 -56.21 29.91 -72.23
N THR A 244 -55.61 31.09 -72.26
CA THR A 244 -54.56 31.53 -71.33
C THR A 244 -55.07 31.61 -69.89
N LYS A 245 -56.32 32.02 -69.66
CA LYS A 245 -56.96 31.93 -68.33
C LYS A 245 -57.03 30.50 -67.82
N LYS A 246 -57.46 29.55 -68.65
CA LYS A 246 -57.51 28.12 -68.27
C LYS A 246 -56.12 27.56 -67.98
N GLU A 247 -55.12 27.95 -68.75
CA GLU A 247 -53.72 27.57 -68.50
C GLU A 247 -53.21 28.17 -67.19
N LEU A 248 -53.54 29.44 -66.90
CA LEU A 248 -53.19 30.09 -65.63
C LEU A 248 -53.88 29.44 -64.43
N ASP A 249 -55.16 29.08 -64.55
CA ASP A 249 -55.90 28.34 -63.52
C ASP A 249 -55.25 26.97 -63.25
N ALA A 250 -54.85 26.25 -64.31
CA ALA A 250 -54.15 24.97 -64.18
C ALA A 250 -52.77 25.12 -63.52
N ILE A 251 -51.99 26.14 -63.87
CA ILE A 251 -50.70 26.46 -63.23
C ILE A 251 -50.91 26.79 -61.75
N THR A 252 -51.97 27.55 -61.44
CA THR A 252 -52.28 27.94 -60.06
C THR A 252 -52.61 26.72 -59.21
N ILE A 253 -53.40 25.76 -59.73
CA ILE A 253 -53.70 24.50 -59.05
C ILE A 253 -52.41 23.70 -58.82
N LEU A 254 -51.58 23.52 -59.85
CA LEU A 254 -50.31 22.80 -59.75
C LEU A 254 -49.36 23.46 -58.73
N HIS A 255 -49.34 24.79 -58.65
CA HIS A 255 -48.52 25.51 -57.69
C HIS A 255 -48.95 25.20 -56.25
N HIS A 256 -50.25 25.24 -55.96
CA HIS A 256 -50.76 24.88 -54.63
C HIS A 256 -50.47 23.41 -54.28
N GLU A 257 -50.55 22.49 -55.25
CA GLU A 257 -50.18 21.08 -55.05
C GLU A 257 -48.69 20.92 -54.72
N LEU A 258 -47.81 21.63 -55.43
CA LEU A 258 -46.36 21.62 -55.16
C LEU A 258 -46.02 22.26 -53.81
N GLU A 259 -46.69 23.34 -53.43
CA GLU A 259 -46.51 23.96 -52.10
C GLU A 259 -46.93 23.01 -50.98
N ALA A 260 -48.07 22.31 -51.14
CA ALA A 260 -48.52 21.32 -50.17
C ALA A 260 -47.52 20.15 -50.04
N LEU A 261 -46.95 19.69 -51.15
CA LEU A 261 -45.95 18.62 -51.15
C LEU A 261 -44.62 19.08 -50.54
N HIS A 262 -44.22 20.32 -50.79
CA HIS A 262 -43.03 20.91 -50.17
C HIS A 262 -43.20 21.02 -48.66
N GLN A 263 -44.34 21.53 -48.19
CA GLN A 263 -44.64 21.64 -46.76
C GLN A 263 -44.61 20.26 -46.09
N LYS A 264 -45.25 19.25 -46.71
CA LYS A 264 -45.22 17.87 -46.20
C LYS A 264 -43.79 17.32 -46.08
N THR A 265 -42.95 17.56 -47.09
CA THR A 265 -41.54 17.10 -47.08
C THR A 265 -40.75 17.81 -45.98
N LEU A 266 -41.02 19.09 -45.74
CA LEU A 266 -40.39 19.87 -44.69
C LEU A 266 -40.77 19.35 -43.31
N ASP A 267 -42.06 19.07 -43.08
CA ASP A 267 -42.56 18.48 -41.84
C ASP A 267 -41.92 17.10 -41.59
N GLU A 268 -41.86 16.23 -42.61
CA GLU A 268 -41.17 14.92 -42.53
C GLU A 268 -39.68 15.07 -42.17
N ASN A 269 -38.98 16.03 -42.76
CA ASN A 269 -37.57 16.29 -42.45
C ASN A 269 -37.38 16.79 -41.01
N THR A 270 -38.28 17.67 -40.52
CA THR A 270 -38.23 18.10 -39.12
C THR A 270 -38.47 16.94 -38.14
N ALA A 271 -39.39 16.03 -38.47
CA ALA A 271 -39.64 14.83 -37.66
C ALA A 271 -38.42 13.90 -37.64
N LEU A 272 -37.79 13.64 -38.79
CA LEU A 272 -36.56 12.84 -38.89
C LEU A 272 -35.40 13.46 -38.10
N MET A 273 -35.26 14.79 -38.12
CA MET A 273 -34.25 15.49 -37.33
C MET A 273 -34.49 15.37 -35.83
N ALA A 274 -35.76 15.43 -35.38
CA ALA A 274 -36.12 15.19 -33.99
C ALA A 274 -35.81 13.75 -33.57
N GLU A 275 -36.15 12.76 -34.39
CA GLU A 275 -35.84 11.35 -34.13
C GLU A 275 -34.32 11.11 -34.08
N LYS A 276 -33.55 11.71 -34.99
CA LYS A 276 -32.08 11.64 -34.98
C LYS A 276 -31.48 12.20 -33.68
N ASN A 277 -32.02 13.31 -33.17
CA ASN A 277 -31.58 13.91 -31.91
C ASN A 277 -31.91 12.99 -30.73
N GLN A 278 -33.12 12.41 -30.67
CA GLN A 278 -33.49 11.42 -29.65
C GLN A 278 -32.58 10.19 -29.69
N MET A 279 -32.26 9.69 -30.88
CA MET A 279 -31.32 8.57 -31.04
C MET A 279 -29.90 8.94 -30.58
N GLN A 280 -29.49 10.19 -30.72
CA GLN A 280 -28.21 10.65 -30.20
C GLN A 280 -28.22 10.70 -28.67
N GLU A 281 -29.27 11.23 -28.05
CA GLU A 281 -29.41 11.25 -26.58
C GLU A 281 -29.43 9.84 -25.98
N LEU A 282 -30.08 8.87 -26.65
CA LEU A 282 -30.06 7.47 -26.23
C LEU A 282 -28.66 6.84 -26.35
N ARG A 283 -27.90 7.17 -27.41
CA ARG A 283 -26.51 6.74 -27.54
C ARG A 283 -25.62 7.32 -26.44
N ASP A 284 -25.79 8.59 -26.11
CA ASP A 284 -25.02 9.24 -25.06
C ASP A 284 -25.31 8.61 -23.68
N LYS A 285 -26.59 8.36 -23.37
CA LYS A 285 -27.00 7.62 -22.16
C LYS A 285 -26.43 6.20 -22.10
N MET A 286 -26.38 5.51 -23.24
CA MET A 286 -25.78 4.17 -23.33
C MET A 286 -24.28 4.22 -23.03
N ASN A 287 -23.56 5.20 -23.58
CA ASN A 287 -22.14 5.39 -23.32
C ASN A 287 -21.86 5.72 -21.84
N ASP A 288 -22.70 6.55 -21.22
CA ASP A 288 -22.58 6.88 -19.79
C ASP A 288 -22.78 5.64 -18.91
N LEU A 289 -23.77 4.80 -19.23
CA LEU A 289 -24.01 3.53 -18.53
C LEU A 289 -22.86 2.55 -18.72
N GLU A 290 -22.28 2.48 -19.92
CA GLU A 290 -21.10 1.66 -20.18
C GLU A 290 -19.88 2.14 -19.36
N GLN A 291 -19.66 3.45 -19.29
CA GLN A 291 -18.60 4.03 -18.47
C GLN A 291 -18.81 3.75 -16.99
N GLN A 292 -20.03 3.90 -16.47
CA GLN A 292 -20.36 3.56 -15.09
C GLN A 292 -20.13 2.06 -14.80
N ALA A 293 -20.52 1.17 -15.72
CA ALA A 293 -20.27 -0.26 -15.59
C ALA A 293 -18.78 -0.59 -15.57
N ASN A 294 -17.97 0.11 -16.36
CA ASN A 294 -16.51 -0.08 -16.39
C ASN A 294 -15.85 0.38 -15.08
N VAL A 295 -16.29 1.51 -14.50
CA VAL A 295 -15.82 1.97 -13.18
C VAL A 295 -16.21 0.95 -12.10
N ALA A 296 -17.45 0.46 -12.10
CA ALA A 296 -17.91 -0.54 -11.14
C ALA A 296 -17.09 -1.85 -11.24
N LYS A 297 -16.77 -2.31 -12.45
CA LYS A 297 -15.90 -3.47 -12.67
C LYS A 297 -14.50 -3.26 -12.11
N GLN A 298 -13.92 -2.08 -12.30
CA GLN A 298 -12.60 -1.76 -11.74
C GLN A 298 -12.62 -1.75 -10.22
N MET A 299 -13.61 -1.10 -9.60
CA MET A 299 -13.77 -1.09 -8.14
C MET A 299 -13.94 -2.51 -7.58
N TYR A 300 -14.74 -3.35 -8.25
CA TYR A 300 -14.92 -4.75 -7.86
C TYR A 300 -13.61 -5.53 -7.93
N LYS A 301 -12.82 -5.35 -9.00
CA LYS A 301 -11.52 -6.01 -9.17
C LYS A 301 -10.55 -5.58 -8.07
N THR A 302 -10.44 -4.29 -7.77
CA THR A 302 -9.59 -3.79 -6.68
C THR A 302 -10.05 -4.34 -5.33
N GLY A 303 -11.35 -4.37 -5.06
CA GLY A 303 -11.88 -4.98 -3.84
C GLY A 303 -11.60 -6.48 -3.73
N GLN A 304 -11.60 -7.22 -4.84
CA GLN A 304 -11.18 -8.63 -4.84
C GLN A 304 -9.68 -8.79 -4.54
N GLU A 305 -8.83 -7.93 -5.10
CA GLU A 305 -7.38 -7.93 -4.84
C GLU A 305 -7.10 -7.66 -3.35
N GLU A 306 -7.75 -6.65 -2.76
CA GLU A 306 -7.64 -6.34 -1.32
C GLU A 306 -8.12 -7.49 -0.42
N MET A 307 -9.21 -8.17 -0.80
CA MET A 307 -9.71 -9.33 -0.05
C MET A 307 -8.72 -10.51 -0.09
N GLU A 308 -8.04 -10.72 -1.22
CA GLU A 308 -7.04 -11.76 -1.35
C GLU A 308 -5.76 -11.42 -0.56
N GLU A 309 -5.35 -10.15 -0.54
CA GLU A 309 -4.26 -9.68 0.33
C GLU A 309 -4.56 -9.92 1.81
N MET A 310 -5.79 -9.63 2.26
CA MET A 310 -6.21 -9.89 3.63
C MET A 310 -6.20 -11.37 3.98
N ARG A 311 -6.59 -12.26 3.05
CA ARG A 311 -6.52 -13.72 3.25
C ARG A 311 -5.09 -14.20 3.44
N LEU A 312 -4.17 -13.73 2.59
CA LEU A 312 -2.75 -14.07 2.70
C LEU A 312 -2.16 -13.58 4.03
N LEU A 313 -2.56 -12.40 4.51
CA LEU A 313 -2.12 -11.88 5.81
C LEU A 313 -2.62 -12.75 6.97
N ILE A 314 -3.87 -13.21 6.92
CA ILE A 314 -4.44 -14.10 7.93
C ILE A 314 -3.68 -15.44 7.94
N GLU A 315 -3.35 -16.00 6.78
CA GLU A 315 -2.58 -17.25 6.67
C GLU A 315 -1.15 -17.09 7.23
N GLU A 316 -0.49 -15.97 6.95
CA GLU A 316 0.82 -15.64 7.52
C GLU A 316 0.75 -15.51 9.05
N GLN A 317 -0.25 -14.81 9.58
CA GLN A 317 -0.47 -14.68 11.02
C GLN A 317 -0.77 -16.03 11.69
N ALA A 318 -1.55 -16.90 11.04
CA ALA A 318 -1.81 -18.26 11.53
C ALA A 318 -0.52 -19.07 11.61
N THR A 319 0.32 -19.00 10.59
CA THR A 319 1.64 -19.67 10.55
C THR A 319 2.55 -19.15 11.67
N GLN A 320 2.60 -17.83 11.87
CA GLN A 320 3.39 -17.23 12.96
C GLN A 320 2.90 -17.71 14.34
N LEU A 321 1.58 -17.80 14.56
CA LEU A 321 1.02 -18.31 15.81
C LEU A 321 1.41 -19.78 16.06
N ASP A 322 1.40 -20.61 15.02
CA ASP A 322 1.83 -22.00 15.13
C ASP A 322 3.33 -22.12 15.43
N ASP A 323 4.17 -21.26 14.86
CA ASP A 323 5.59 -21.18 15.21
C ASP A 323 5.81 -20.78 16.68
N TYR A 324 5.03 -19.81 17.20
CA TYR A 324 5.08 -19.43 18.61
C TYR A 324 4.62 -20.57 19.53
N ARG A 325 3.53 -21.27 19.17
CA ARG A 325 3.08 -22.47 19.91
C ARG A 325 4.16 -23.54 19.95
N ASN A 326 4.80 -23.82 18.81
CA ASN A 326 5.87 -24.81 18.72
C ASN A 326 7.10 -24.42 19.56
N LYS A 327 7.50 -23.14 19.54
CA LYS A 327 8.59 -22.63 20.39
C LYS A 327 8.25 -22.77 21.88
N TYR A 328 7.04 -22.39 22.27
CA TYR A 328 6.56 -22.52 23.65
C TYR A 328 6.57 -23.97 24.12
N MET A 329 6.06 -24.91 23.31
CA MET A 329 6.08 -26.34 23.63
C MET A 329 7.49 -26.89 23.81
N LYS A 330 8.44 -26.49 22.95
CA LYS A 330 9.86 -26.88 23.09
C LYS A 330 10.46 -26.33 24.38
N THR A 331 10.22 -25.07 24.72
CA THR A 331 10.72 -24.47 25.95
C THR A 331 10.12 -25.14 27.19
N LEU A 332 8.82 -25.47 27.17
CA LEU A 332 8.19 -26.24 28.24
C LEU A 332 8.84 -27.61 28.43
N GLN A 333 9.07 -28.33 27.33
CA GLN A 333 9.73 -29.63 27.38
C GLN A 333 11.14 -29.53 28.00
N ILE A 334 11.95 -28.56 27.58
CA ILE A 334 13.30 -28.33 28.14
C ILE A 334 13.20 -27.99 29.64
N ALA A 335 12.23 -27.16 30.04
CA ALA A 335 12.04 -26.82 31.45
C ALA A 335 11.66 -28.04 32.30
N GLU A 336 10.84 -28.96 31.79
CA GLU A 336 10.52 -30.22 32.46
C GLU A 336 11.73 -31.16 32.56
N GLU A 337 12.54 -31.25 31.52
CA GLU A 337 13.78 -32.03 31.51
C GLU A 337 14.78 -31.49 32.55
N LEU A 338 15.02 -30.19 32.57
CA LEU A 338 15.88 -29.53 33.56
C LEU A 338 15.36 -29.69 34.99
N LYS A 339 14.03 -29.64 35.19
CA LYS A 339 13.42 -29.87 36.51
C LYS A 339 13.72 -31.29 37.00
N LYS A 340 13.54 -32.31 36.14
CA LYS A 340 13.84 -33.70 36.49
C LYS A 340 15.33 -33.91 36.78
N GLU A 341 16.20 -33.28 35.99
CA GLU A 341 17.65 -33.31 36.21
C GLU A 341 18.02 -32.67 37.56
N ASN A 342 17.42 -31.54 37.90
CA ASN A 342 17.65 -30.87 39.18
C ASN A 342 17.14 -31.72 40.36
N GLU A 343 15.95 -32.30 40.26
CA GLU A 343 15.42 -33.22 41.28
C GLU A 343 16.32 -34.46 41.48
N PHE A 344 16.96 -34.93 40.41
CA PHE A 344 17.93 -36.03 40.48
C PHE A 344 19.22 -35.59 41.21
N LYS A 345 19.80 -34.45 40.82
CA LYS A 345 21.00 -33.87 41.47
C LYS A 345 20.77 -33.53 42.94
N GLU A 346 19.59 -33.01 43.29
CA GLU A 346 19.20 -32.74 44.68
C GLU A 346 19.17 -34.02 45.52
N ARG A 347 18.65 -35.13 44.97
CA ARG A 347 18.70 -36.45 45.62
C ARG A 347 20.12 -36.97 45.78
N GLU A 348 20.94 -36.93 44.72
CA GLU A 348 22.35 -37.36 44.81
C GLU A 348 23.14 -36.54 45.84
N CYS A 349 22.92 -35.23 45.90
CA CYS A 349 23.54 -34.36 46.90
C CYS A 349 23.09 -34.71 48.32
N ALA A 350 21.79 -34.96 48.52
CA ALA A 350 21.25 -35.38 49.81
C ALA A 350 21.84 -36.73 50.26
N ASP A 351 21.93 -37.71 49.36
CA ASP A 351 22.54 -39.01 49.63
C ASP A 351 24.03 -38.86 49.97
N GLN A 352 24.78 -38.04 49.22
CA GLN A 352 26.19 -37.77 49.49
C GLN A 352 26.40 -37.09 50.85
N ILE A 353 25.57 -36.10 51.20
CA ILE A 353 25.61 -35.45 52.52
C ILE A 353 25.31 -36.47 53.62
N ALA A 354 24.31 -37.35 53.43
CA ALA A 354 23.98 -38.38 54.41
C ALA A 354 25.13 -39.37 54.63
N VAL A 355 25.83 -39.77 53.57
CA VAL A 355 27.03 -40.61 53.65
C VAL A 355 28.14 -39.89 54.42
N GLU A 356 28.41 -38.62 54.13
CA GLU A 356 29.50 -37.89 54.80
C GLU A 356 29.17 -37.62 56.28
N ILE A 357 27.90 -37.38 56.63
CA ILE A 357 27.45 -37.33 58.03
C ILE A 357 27.71 -38.65 58.74
N GLN A 358 27.41 -39.80 58.11
CA GLN A 358 27.68 -41.11 58.72
C GLN A 358 29.16 -41.36 58.91
N LYS A 359 29.99 -40.95 57.95
CA LYS A 359 31.44 -41.09 58.03
C LYS A 359 32.03 -40.24 59.17
N VAL A 360 31.65 -38.96 59.27
CA VAL A 360 32.05 -38.10 60.40
C VAL A 360 31.57 -38.67 61.73
N LYS A 361 30.34 -39.21 61.78
CA LYS A 361 29.82 -39.84 62.99
C LYS A 361 30.65 -41.07 63.40
N LEU A 362 31.05 -41.91 62.45
CA LEU A 362 31.92 -43.06 62.69
C LEU A 362 33.30 -42.62 63.20
N GLU A 363 33.93 -41.62 62.55
CA GLU A 363 35.22 -41.06 62.98
C GLU A 363 35.14 -40.49 64.41
N MET A 364 34.08 -39.76 64.75
CA MET A 364 33.86 -39.26 66.12
C MET A 364 33.65 -40.41 67.13
N GLN A 365 32.97 -41.47 66.73
CA GLN A 365 32.72 -42.63 67.60
C GLN A 365 34.02 -43.41 67.86
N GLU A 366 34.87 -43.58 66.85
CA GLU A 366 36.22 -44.16 66.99
C GLU A 366 37.08 -43.32 67.96
N GLN A 367 37.11 -42.00 67.79
CA GLN A 367 37.82 -41.10 68.73
C GLN A 367 37.30 -41.20 70.16
N LEU A 368 35.98 -41.35 70.36
CA LEU A 368 35.40 -41.56 71.69
C LEU A 368 35.82 -42.92 72.28
N GLU A 369 35.89 -43.98 71.47
CA GLU A 369 36.39 -45.29 71.88
C GLU A 369 37.87 -45.27 72.26
N GLU A 370 38.70 -44.50 71.54
CA GLU A 370 40.12 -44.28 71.89
C GLU A 370 40.30 -43.56 73.23
N LEU A 371 39.38 -42.64 73.58
CA LEU A 371 39.41 -41.91 74.86
C LEU A 371 38.87 -42.73 76.04
N SER A 372 38.04 -43.75 75.80
CA SER A 372 37.46 -44.63 76.82
C SER A 372 38.48 -45.23 77.81
N PRO A 373 39.61 -45.83 77.38
CA PRO A 373 40.56 -46.47 78.28
C PRO A 373 41.40 -45.51 79.14
N ILE A 374 41.39 -44.19 78.90
CA ILE A 374 42.21 -43.23 79.66
C ILE A 374 41.88 -43.27 81.16
N LYS A 375 40.60 -43.45 81.51
CA LYS A 375 40.17 -43.54 82.91
C LYS A 375 40.75 -44.77 83.61
N ASP A 376 40.78 -45.91 82.93
CA ASP A 376 41.37 -47.14 83.47
C ASP A 376 42.90 -47.08 83.50
N LEU A 377 43.53 -46.53 82.47
CA LEU A 377 44.97 -46.28 82.46
C LEU A 377 45.39 -45.36 83.63
N LEU A 378 44.60 -44.30 83.89
CA LEU A 378 44.80 -43.40 85.00
C LEU A 378 44.62 -44.13 86.35
N ARG A 379 43.60 -44.98 86.48
CA ARG A 379 43.40 -45.79 87.68
C ARG A 379 44.57 -46.75 87.93
N ILE A 380 45.06 -47.42 86.88
CA ILE A 380 46.22 -48.32 86.96
C ILE A 380 47.49 -47.55 87.33
N THR A 381 47.74 -46.39 86.71
CA THR A 381 48.93 -45.57 87.03
C THR A 381 48.86 -44.98 88.44
N GLN A 382 47.69 -44.52 88.90
CA GLN A 382 47.48 -44.10 90.28
C GLN A 382 47.69 -45.24 91.28
N GLN A 383 47.26 -46.47 90.94
CA GLN A 383 47.50 -47.64 91.78
C GLN A 383 48.99 -48.00 91.82
N LYS A 384 49.66 -48.07 90.67
CA LYS A 384 51.12 -48.30 90.59
C LYS A 384 51.91 -47.26 91.36
N LEU A 385 51.49 -45.99 91.32
CA LEU A 385 52.12 -44.92 92.10
C LEU A 385 52.03 -45.22 93.59
N LYS A 386 50.85 -45.56 94.12
CA LYS A 386 50.69 -45.95 95.53
C LYS A 386 51.52 -47.16 95.91
N GLU A 387 51.59 -48.18 95.05
CA GLU A 387 52.44 -49.36 95.26
C GLU A 387 53.93 -48.97 95.29
N THR A 388 54.35 -48.05 94.43
CA THR A 388 55.73 -47.54 94.38
C THR A 388 56.05 -46.69 95.60
N GLU A 389 55.13 -45.84 96.06
CA GLU A 389 55.25 -45.07 97.30
C GLU A 389 55.36 -45.99 98.53
N GLN A 390 54.56 -47.06 98.59
CA GLN A 390 54.67 -48.08 99.64
C GLN A 390 56.02 -48.80 99.60
N MET A 391 56.49 -49.21 98.43
CA MET A 391 57.82 -49.82 98.26
C MET A 391 58.94 -48.85 98.62
N HIS A 392 58.80 -47.57 98.29
CA HIS A 392 59.75 -46.52 98.66
C HIS A 392 59.83 -46.33 100.18
N ASN A 393 58.69 -46.32 100.87
CA ASN A 393 58.64 -46.23 102.33
C ASN A 393 59.32 -47.44 103.01
N ILE A 394 59.07 -48.66 102.52
CA ILE A 394 59.74 -49.88 103.00
C ILE A 394 61.26 -49.79 102.74
N ALA A 395 61.67 -49.30 101.57
CA ALA A 395 63.08 -49.10 101.25
C ALA A 395 63.73 -48.04 102.17
N LEU A 396 63.03 -46.95 102.49
CA LEU A 396 63.51 -45.95 103.45
C LEU A 396 63.65 -46.50 104.87
N GLU A 397 62.69 -47.32 105.34
CA GLU A 397 62.80 -48.03 106.62
C GLU A 397 63.99 -49.01 106.63
N THR A 398 64.18 -49.74 105.54
CA THR A 398 65.30 -50.67 105.36
C THR A 398 66.64 -49.91 105.31
N ILE A 399 66.68 -48.76 104.63
CA ILE A 399 67.85 -47.88 104.61
C ILE A 399 68.11 -47.32 106.02
N ALA A 400 67.09 -46.93 106.78
CA ALA A 400 67.27 -46.48 108.15
C ALA A 400 67.87 -47.58 109.05
N ASP A 401 67.41 -48.82 108.91
CA ASP A 401 67.94 -49.99 109.62
C ASP A 401 69.37 -50.36 109.18
N ILE A 402 69.70 -50.19 107.90
CA ILE A 402 71.05 -50.40 107.36
C ILE A 402 71.99 -49.26 107.80
N THR A 403 71.56 -48.00 107.78
CA THR A 403 72.35 -46.85 108.26
C THR A 403 72.68 -47.00 109.74
N LYS A 404 71.73 -47.50 110.55
CA LYS A 404 71.96 -47.83 111.97
C LYS A 404 72.96 -48.99 112.18
N LYS A 405 73.13 -49.87 111.19
CA LYS A 405 74.16 -50.94 111.16
C LYS A 405 75.48 -50.50 110.49
N LEU A 406 75.44 -49.50 109.60
CA LEU A 406 76.58 -48.94 108.87
C LEU A 406 77.36 -47.95 109.72
N GLU A 407 76.69 -47.17 110.59
CA GLU A 407 77.35 -46.33 111.62
C GLU A 407 78.20 -47.16 112.60
N SER A 408 77.84 -48.42 112.85
CA SER A 408 78.65 -49.36 113.65
C SER A 408 79.81 -50.02 112.88
N ALA A 409 79.83 -49.97 111.54
CA ALA A 409 80.84 -50.61 110.69
C ALA A 409 81.78 -49.61 109.97
N ASN A 410 81.42 -48.32 109.91
CA ASN A 410 82.22 -47.27 109.27
C ASN A 410 83.50 -46.88 110.04
N ASN A 411 83.65 -47.30 111.30
CA ASN A 411 84.88 -47.06 112.09
C ASN A 411 86.07 -47.96 111.68
N GLU A 412 85.88 -48.92 110.76
CA GLU A 412 86.94 -49.85 110.28
C GLU A 412 87.27 -49.75 108.78
N VAL A 413 86.53 -48.93 108.00
CA VAL A 413 86.70 -48.81 106.52
C VAL A 413 87.41 -47.52 106.08
N ASP A 414 87.59 -46.56 107.00
CA ASP A 414 88.30 -45.27 106.74
C ASP A 414 89.81 -45.42 106.45
N THR A 415 90.39 -46.60 106.68
CA THR A 415 91.81 -46.89 106.38
C THR A 415 92.08 -47.38 104.96
N LEU A 416 91.06 -47.73 104.16
CA LEU A 416 91.26 -48.35 102.83
C LEU A 416 90.67 -47.56 101.64
N ARG A 417 90.01 -46.41 101.87
CA ARG A 417 89.47 -45.51 100.80
C ARG A 417 90.49 -44.49 100.24
N LYS A 418 91.80 -44.71 100.43
CA LYS A 418 92.85 -43.78 99.96
C LYS A 418 93.68 -44.26 98.76
N LYS A 419 93.28 -45.30 98.05
CA LYS A 419 93.93 -45.70 96.79
C LYS A 419 92.89 -46.17 95.80
N VAL A 420 92.93 -45.58 94.58
CA VAL A 420 92.27 -46.03 93.33
C VAL A 420 90.78 -45.65 93.24
N ASP A 421 90.25 -44.96 92.23
CA ASP A 421 90.73 -44.24 91.03
C ASP A 421 89.48 -43.51 90.48
N SER A 422 89.53 -42.25 90.04
CA SER A 422 90.01 -41.74 88.75
C SER A 422 89.29 -42.28 87.49
N ALA A 423 88.71 -41.32 86.74
CA ALA A 423 88.25 -41.31 85.35
C ALA A 423 86.90 -41.96 84.96
N LYS A 424 86.02 -41.13 84.36
CA LYS A 424 85.60 -41.27 82.95
C LYS A 424 85.22 -39.92 82.34
N THR A 425 85.71 -39.70 81.14
CA THR A 425 85.69 -38.49 80.30
C THR A 425 84.71 -38.63 79.12
N ASP A 426 84.57 -37.50 78.41
CA ASP A 426 84.27 -37.31 76.98
C ASP A 426 82.82 -36.98 76.55
N GLY A 427 82.58 -35.70 76.27
CA GLY A 427 81.29 -35.12 75.86
C GLY A 427 81.30 -34.13 74.68
N ASP A 428 82.42 -33.92 73.98
CA ASP A 428 82.52 -32.76 73.05
C ASP A 428 82.51 -33.07 71.54
N LEU A 429 82.59 -34.34 71.11
CA LEU A 429 82.45 -34.74 69.69
C LEU A 429 80.99 -35.00 69.25
N ASN A 430 80.08 -35.20 70.21
CA ASN A 430 78.67 -35.53 69.95
C ASN A 430 77.86 -34.30 69.50
N MET A 431 78.19 -33.10 70.01
CA MET A 431 77.41 -31.88 69.80
C MET A 431 77.52 -31.31 68.37
N ASN A 432 78.69 -31.42 67.74
CA ASN A 432 78.90 -30.92 66.37
C ASN A 432 78.26 -31.81 65.30
N LEU A 433 78.23 -33.14 65.51
CA LEU A 433 77.51 -34.07 64.65
C LEU A 433 75.99 -33.90 64.77
N MET A 434 75.50 -33.66 65.99
CA MET A 434 74.07 -33.40 66.25
C MET A 434 73.59 -32.11 65.55
N ASN A 435 74.37 -31.03 65.63
CA ASN A 435 74.03 -29.76 64.98
C ASN A 435 74.06 -29.83 63.45
N SER A 436 74.96 -30.63 62.86
CA SER A 436 75.02 -30.83 61.40
C SER A 436 73.83 -31.66 60.90
N LEU A 437 73.44 -32.69 61.66
CA LEU A 437 72.27 -33.51 61.38
C LEU A 437 70.97 -32.71 61.49
N GLU A 438 70.82 -31.90 62.54
CA GLU A 438 69.64 -31.05 62.73
C GLU A 438 69.50 -29.98 61.62
N ASN A 439 70.61 -29.44 61.13
CA ASN A 439 70.60 -28.50 60.00
C ASN A 439 70.27 -29.19 58.66
N ALA A 440 70.66 -30.46 58.48
CA ALA A 440 70.28 -31.25 57.31
C ALA A 440 68.77 -31.57 57.34
N ASP A 441 68.22 -31.96 58.49
CA ASP A 441 66.78 -32.23 58.66
C ASP A 441 65.93 -30.98 58.41
N LYS A 442 66.33 -29.81 58.93
CA LYS A 442 65.63 -28.54 58.67
C LYS A 442 65.56 -28.20 57.17
N LYS A 443 66.64 -28.46 56.42
CA LYS A 443 66.65 -28.27 54.96
C LYS A 443 65.77 -29.28 54.23
N LEU A 444 65.72 -30.52 54.72
CA LEU A 444 64.89 -31.58 54.15
C LEU A 444 63.40 -31.23 54.30
N ILE A 445 62.98 -30.83 55.51
CA ILE A 445 61.61 -30.39 55.80
C ILE A 445 61.23 -29.15 54.96
N ALA A 446 62.14 -28.18 54.81
CA ALA A 446 61.89 -27.00 53.97
C ALA A 446 61.65 -27.39 52.50
N MET A 447 62.47 -28.29 51.95
CA MET A 447 62.32 -28.80 50.59
C MET A 447 61.04 -29.64 50.43
N GLU A 448 60.63 -30.41 51.43
CA GLU A 448 59.37 -31.16 51.43
C GLU A 448 58.15 -30.23 51.39
N ASN A 449 58.17 -29.15 52.17
CA ASN A 449 57.12 -28.13 52.17
C ASN A 449 57.04 -27.40 50.82
N ASP A 450 58.18 -27.02 50.24
CA ASP A 450 58.22 -26.40 48.91
C ASP A 450 57.70 -27.35 47.83
N ASN A 451 58.03 -28.64 47.92
CA ASN A 451 57.56 -29.66 46.98
C ASN A 451 56.05 -29.90 47.12
N ALA A 452 55.52 -29.89 48.35
CA ALA A 452 54.07 -29.95 48.61
C ALA A 452 53.35 -28.71 48.04
N HIS A 453 53.92 -27.51 48.23
CA HIS A 453 53.38 -26.28 47.68
C HIS A 453 53.36 -26.27 46.14
N LEU A 454 54.47 -26.68 45.50
CA LEU A 454 54.56 -26.78 44.04
C LEU A 454 53.56 -27.79 43.47
N LYS A 455 53.36 -28.95 44.12
CA LYS A 455 52.32 -29.91 43.73
C LYS A 455 50.91 -29.30 43.83
N GLY A 456 50.64 -28.52 44.89
CA GLY A 456 49.39 -27.79 45.04
C GLY A 456 49.16 -26.77 43.92
N MET A 457 50.20 -26.01 43.56
CA MET A 457 50.12 -25.06 42.43
C MET A 457 49.88 -25.76 41.08
N VAL A 458 50.55 -26.88 40.82
CA VAL A 458 50.34 -27.65 39.57
C VAL A 458 48.90 -28.15 39.49
N SER A 459 48.36 -28.72 40.56
CA SER A 459 46.99 -29.22 40.58
C SER A 459 45.96 -28.08 40.39
N GLN A 460 46.20 -26.90 40.95
CA GLN A 460 45.35 -25.72 40.69
C GLN A 460 45.42 -25.26 39.24
N LEU A 461 46.61 -25.22 38.63
CA LEU A 461 46.80 -24.84 37.23
C LEU A 461 46.14 -25.84 36.27
N GLU A 462 46.25 -27.13 36.55
CA GLU A 462 45.56 -28.19 35.80
C GLU A 462 44.04 -28.02 35.87
N GLY A 463 43.48 -27.74 37.05
CA GLY A 463 42.06 -27.44 37.23
C GLY A 463 41.60 -26.20 36.46
N LEU A 464 42.41 -25.13 36.45
CA LEU A 464 42.13 -23.93 35.64
C LEU A 464 42.18 -24.22 34.14
N GLN A 465 43.12 -25.05 33.69
CA GLN A 465 43.26 -25.44 32.29
C GLN A 465 42.06 -26.26 31.80
N VAL A 466 41.58 -27.23 32.59
CA VAL A 466 40.39 -28.02 32.27
C VAL A 466 39.14 -27.10 32.19
N ASN A 467 38.97 -26.20 33.15
CA ASN A 467 37.87 -25.24 33.14
C ASN A 467 37.92 -24.29 31.92
N GLN A 468 39.12 -23.85 31.52
CA GLN A 468 39.28 -23.05 30.30
C GLN A 468 38.96 -23.85 29.04
N ALA A 469 39.38 -25.12 28.96
CA ALA A 469 39.08 -25.99 27.82
C ALA A 469 37.56 -26.19 27.66
N GLN A 470 36.83 -26.46 28.75
CA GLN A 470 35.37 -26.58 28.73
C GLN A 470 34.69 -25.30 28.24
N LYS A 471 35.11 -24.13 28.74
CA LYS A 471 34.57 -22.83 28.27
C LYS A 471 34.85 -22.58 26.79
N LEU A 472 36.01 -22.98 26.28
CA LEU A 472 36.33 -22.86 24.86
C LEU A 472 35.43 -23.78 24.02
N GLU A 473 35.14 -24.98 24.50
CA GLU A 473 34.25 -25.92 23.85
C GLU A 473 32.81 -25.39 23.81
N GLU A 474 32.28 -24.88 24.93
CA GLU A 474 30.98 -24.20 24.99
C GLU A 474 30.89 -23.05 23.98
N LYS A 475 31.91 -22.18 23.92
CA LYS A 475 31.97 -21.08 22.96
C LYS A 475 32.09 -21.56 21.52
N SER A 476 32.77 -22.68 21.26
CA SER A 476 32.80 -23.29 19.94
C SER A 476 31.42 -23.79 19.51
N HIS A 477 30.65 -24.40 20.43
CA HIS A 477 29.30 -24.88 20.17
C HIS A 477 28.32 -23.71 19.92
N GLU A 478 28.40 -22.63 20.73
CA GLU A 478 27.64 -21.40 20.51
C GLU A 478 27.95 -20.79 19.13
N LEU A 479 29.23 -20.68 18.76
CA LEU A 479 29.63 -20.15 17.45
C LEU A 479 29.08 -21.00 16.30
N LEU A 480 29.09 -22.33 16.42
CA LEU A 480 28.53 -23.23 15.42
C LEU A 480 27.02 -23.01 15.28
N GLN A 481 26.29 -22.93 16.40
CA GLN A 481 24.85 -22.69 16.39
C GLN A 481 24.49 -21.34 15.77
N MET A 482 25.20 -20.27 16.14
CA MET A 482 25.00 -18.94 15.57
C MET A 482 25.34 -18.89 14.08
N THR A 483 26.38 -19.62 13.66
CA THR A 483 26.75 -19.73 12.23
C THR A 483 25.64 -20.42 11.44
N GLN A 484 25.08 -21.52 11.97
CA GLN A 484 23.99 -22.23 11.32
C GLN A 484 22.72 -21.37 11.23
N GLN A 485 22.39 -20.61 12.27
CA GLN A 485 21.27 -19.64 12.24
C GLN A 485 21.50 -18.52 11.21
N LEU A 486 22.74 -18.04 11.06
CA LEU A 486 23.06 -17.05 10.02
C LEU A 486 22.92 -17.63 8.62
N GLU A 487 23.30 -18.89 8.40
CA GLU A 487 23.14 -19.58 7.13
C GLU A 487 21.67 -19.78 6.77
N THR A 488 20.83 -20.20 7.73
CA THR A 488 19.38 -20.34 7.50
C THR A 488 18.73 -19.00 7.15
N LEU A 489 19.07 -17.93 7.88
CA LEU A 489 18.55 -16.59 7.60
C LEU A 489 19.01 -16.05 6.24
N ARG A 490 20.26 -16.33 5.84
CA ARG A 490 20.76 -15.97 4.50
C ARG A 490 19.99 -16.70 3.41
N GLU A 491 19.72 -17.98 3.61
CA GLU A 491 19.00 -18.80 2.63
C GLU A 491 17.51 -18.39 2.53
N GLU A 492 16.86 -18.12 3.67
CA GLU A 492 15.50 -17.58 3.71
C GLU A 492 15.40 -16.21 3.03
N SER A 493 16.34 -15.31 3.31
CA SER A 493 16.43 -14.00 2.66
C SER A 493 16.62 -14.12 1.15
N ALA A 494 17.51 -15.01 0.69
CA ALA A 494 17.70 -15.30 -0.73
C ALA A 494 16.41 -15.85 -1.39
N ARG A 495 15.71 -16.77 -0.72
CA ARG A 495 14.41 -17.31 -1.16
C ARG A 495 13.35 -16.22 -1.24
N GLN A 496 13.29 -15.31 -0.27
CA GLN A 496 12.33 -14.20 -0.28
C GLN A 496 12.60 -13.22 -1.41
N VAL A 497 13.86 -12.86 -1.66
CA VAL A 497 14.27 -12.02 -2.78
C VAL A 497 13.89 -12.67 -4.12
N ALA A 498 14.12 -13.98 -4.28
CA ALA A 498 13.72 -14.72 -5.48
C ALA A 498 12.21 -14.64 -5.72
N ARG A 499 11.38 -14.90 -4.70
CA ARG A 499 9.91 -14.83 -4.80
C ARG A 499 9.42 -13.43 -5.18
N VAL A 500 9.97 -12.38 -4.57
CA VAL A 500 9.60 -10.99 -4.89
C VAL A 500 10.00 -10.64 -6.32
N LYS A 501 11.19 -11.07 -6.77
CA LYS A 501 11.65 -10.86 -8.13
C LYS A 501 10.72 -11.55 -9.14
N GLU A 502 10.35 -12.81 -8.92
CA GLU A 502 9.43 -13.56 -9.78
C GLU A 502 8.06 -12.88 -9.86
N ARG A 503 7.47 -12.47 -8.72
CA ARG A 503 6.20 -11.71 -8.70
C ARG A 503 6.31 -10.41 -9.50
N SER A 504 7.39 -9.65 -9.31
CA SER A 504 7.60 -8.39 -10.04
C SER A 504 7.73 -8.61 -11.56
N GLU A 505 8.37 -9.70 -11.97
CA GLU A 505 8.56 -10.03 -13.38
C GLU A 505 7.25 -10.52 -14.01
N MET A 506 6.44 -11.27 -13.27
CA MET A 506 5.10 -11.68 -13.69
C MET A 506 4.19 -10.48 -13.91
N ILE A 507 4.15 -9.53 -12.97
CA ILE A 507 3.38 -8.28 -13.11
C ILE A 507 3.85 -7.49 -14.35
N ARG A 508 5.18 -7.34 -14.52
CA ARG A 508 5.75 -6.66 -15.68
C ARG A 508 5.33 -7.32 -16.99
N LYS A 509 5.37 -8.66 -17.08
CA LYS A 509 4.93 -9.41 -18.28
C LYS A 509 3.43 -9.19 -18.55
N CYS A 510 2.60 -9.19 -17.51
CA CYS A 510 1.16 -8.98 -17.61
C CYS A 510 0.83 -7.57 -18.14
N LEU A 511 1.44 -6.53 -17.54
CA LEU A 511 1.28 -5.15 -17.99
C LEU A 511 1.78 -4.95 -19.42
N GLN A 512 2.89 -5.58 -19.79
CA GLN A 512 3.43 -5.48 -21.15
C GLN A 512 2.54 -6.19 -22.18
N ALA A 513 1.90 -7.30 -21.83
CA ALA A 513 0.90 -7.95 -22.67
C ALA A 513 -0.34 -7.07 -22.88
N GLN A 514 -0.83 -6.42 -21.82
CA GLN A 514 -1.96 -5.48 -21.88
C GLN A 514 -1.64 -4.25 -22.74
N ILE A 515 -0.43 -3.69 -22.63
CA ILE A 515 0.03 -2.60 -23.51
C ILE A 515 -0.02 -3.08 -24.97
N GLY A 516 0.52 -4.26 -25.26
CA GLY A 516 0.50 -4.82 -26.62
C GLY A 516 -0.91 -5.12 -27.15
N GLU A 517 -1.90 -5.34 -26.28
CA GLU A 517 -3.30 -5.47 -26.64
C GLU A 517 -3.94 -4.13 -26.98
N MET A 518 -3.78 -3.13 -26.10
CA MET A 518 -4.26 -1.77 -26.35
C MET A 518 -3.63 -1.16 -27.61
N GLU A 519 -2.34 -1.44 -27.88
CA GLU A 519 -1.67 -1.01 -29.11
C GLU A 519 -2.31 -1.63 -30.36
N ARG A 520 -2.68 -2.91 -30.31
CA ARG A 520 -3.41 -3.60 -31.38
C ARG A 520 -4.80 -3.00 -31.57
N GLU A 521 -5.55 -2.77 -30.50
CA GLU A 521 -6.87 -2.14 -30.55
C GLU A 521 -6.80 -0.75 -31.19
N VAL A 522 -5.87 0.10 -30.76
CA VAL A 522 -5.65 1.43 -31.36
C VAL A 522 -5.31 1.32 -32.85
N ALA A 523 -4.46 0.37 -33.25
CA ALA A 523 -4.16 0.14 -34.66
C ALA A 523 -5.40 -0.28 -35.46
N THR A 524 -6.24 -1.17 -34.91
CA THR A 524 -7.49 -1.60 -35.55
C THR A 524 -8.50 -0.45 -35.67
N CYS A 525 -8.67 0.36 -34.62
CA CYS A 525 -9.54 1.54 -34.64
C CYS A 525 -9.07 2.57 -35.67
N ARG A 526 -7.76 2.79 -35.79
CA ARG A 526 -7.18 3.67 -36.82
C ARG A 526 -7.44 3.15 -38.22
N ALA A 527 -7.28 1.84 -38.44
CA ALA A 527 -7.58 1.21 -39.73
C ALA A 527 -9.07 1.31 -40.10
N ALA A 528 -9.97 1.04 -39.16
CA ALA A 528 -11.41 1.19 -39.34
C ALA A 528 -11.82 2.63 -39.67
N THR A 529 -11.25 3.61 -38.95
CA THR A 529 -11.47 5.04 -39.21
C THR A 529 -10.98 5.43 -40.61
N ALA A 530 -9.79 4.96 -41.01
CA ALA A 530 -9.25 5.22 -42.34
C ALA A 530 -10.14 4.60 -43.44
N PHE A 531 -10.66 3.40 -43.21
CA PHE A 531 -11.60 2.74 -44.12
C PHE A 531 -12.90 3.53 -44.27
N ALA A 532 -13.55 3.89 -43.15
CA ALA A 532 -14.78 4.68 -43.17
C ALA A 532 -14.61 6.05 -43.86
N ASN A 533 -13.45 6.70 -43.68
CA ASN A 533 -13.13 7.95 -44.39
C ASN A 533 -13.05 7.75 -45.90
N ARG A 534 -12.43 6.66 -46.37
CA ARG A 534 -12.38 6.34 -47.81
C ARG A 534 -13.77 6.10 -48.37
N GLU A 535 -14.61 5.32 -47.70
CA GLU A 535 -15.99 5.07 -48.15
C GLU A 535 -16.80 6.38 -48.22
N ARG A 536 -16.66 7.24 -47.20
CA ARG A 536 -17.29 8.57 -47.20
C ARG A 536 -16.83 9.41 -48.39
N ASP A 537 -15.52 9.43 -48.67
CA ASP A 537 -14.96 10.22 -49.76
C ASP A 537 -15.36 9.66 -51.15
N GLU A 538 -15.49 8.34 -51.28
CA GLU A 538 -16.04 7.68 -52.48
C GLU A 538 -17.50 8.05 -52.72
N ILE A 539 -18.35 8.01 -51.68
CA ILE A 539 -19.76 8.44 -51.77
C ILE A 539 -19.85 9.91 -52.16
N ARG A 540 -19.03 10.77 -51.53
CA ARG A 540 -18.97 12.20 -51.86
C ARG A 540 -18.58 12.44 -53.32
N SER A 541 -17.59 11.69 -53.83
CA SER A 541 -17.16 11.77 -55.23
C SER A 541 -18.28 11.37 -56.20
N LYS A 542 -19.00 10.27 -55.91
CA LYS A 542 -20.16 9.83 -56.72
C LYS A 542 -21.26 10.88 -56.73
N LEU A 543 -21.63 11.41 -55.57
CA LEU A 543 -22.65 12.46 -55.46
C LEU A 543 -22.24 13.73 -56.23
N GLN A 544 -20.97 14.12 -56.14
CA GLN A 544 -20.46 15.27 -56.88
C GLN A 544 -20.52 15.05 -58.40
N MET A 545 -20.22 13.84 -58.88
CA MET A 545 -20.37 13.49 -60.30
C MET A 545 -21.83 13.60 -60.75
N GLU A 546 -22.78 13.06 -59.97
CA GLU A 546 -24.21 13.15 -60.29
C GLU A 546 -24.70 14.60 -60.32
N VAL A 547 -24.27 15.44 -59.38
CA VAL A 547 -24.59 16.88 -59.38
C VAL A 547 -24.03 17.57 -60.63
N CYS A 548 -22.81 17.26 -61.04
CA CYS A 548 -22.22 17.80 -62.28
C CYS A 548 -23.03 17.39 -63.52
N LEU A 549 -23.38 16.10 -63.64
CA LEU A 549 -24.18 15.59 -64.75
C LEU A 549 -25.57 16.24 -64.81
N LEU A 550 -26.23 16.37 -63.65
CA LEU A 550 -27.54 17.01 -63.58
C LEU A 550 -27.47 18.50 -63.95
N SER A 551 -26.42 19.18 -63.50
CA SER A 551 -26.17 20.59 -63.84
C SER A 551 -25.93 20.78 -65.34
N GLU A 552 -25.21 19.86 -65.98
CA GLU A 552 -24.99 19.87 -67.43
C GLU A 552 -26.28 19.63 -68.20
N ASN A 553 -27.05 18.59 -67.83
CA ASN A 553 -28.36 18.31 -68.43
C ASN A 553 -29.34 19.48 -68.29
N PHE A 554 -29.32 20.14 -67.12
CA PHE A 554 -30.13 21.32 -66.87
C PHE A 554 -29.71 22.50 -67.76
N ARG A 555 -28.40 22.75 -67.90
CA ARG A 555 -27.87 23.78 -68.79
C ARG A 555 -28.23 23.51 -70.25
N ASP A 556 -28.14 22.27 -70.70
CA ASP A 556 -28.52 21.89 -72.07
C ASP A 556 -30.02 22.08 -72.32
N SER A 557 -30.84 21.73 -71.33
CA SER A 557 -32.29 21.99 -71.36
C SER A 557 -32.58 23.49 -71.42
N GLN A 558 -31.89 24.31 -70.62
CA GLN A 558 -32.01 25.77 -70.67
C GLN A 558 -31.59 26.34 -72.03
N ASN A 559 -30.45 25.90 -72.57
CA ASN A 559 -29.99 26.31 -73.90
C ASN A 559 -31.02 25.96 -74.98
N ARG A 560 -31.64 24.77 -74.88
CA ARG A 560 -32.69 24.35 -75.82
C ARG A 560 -33.93 25.21 -75.70
N ILE A 561 -34.36 25.55 -74.49
CA ILE A 561 -35.47 26.48 -74.26
C ILE A 561 -35.17 27.83 -74.89
N VAL A 562 -33.96 28.38 -74.67
CA VAL A 562 -33.54 29.66 -75.26
C VAL A 562 -33.54 29.60 -76.79
N GLN A 563 -33.01 28.53 -77.40
CA GLN A 563 -33.06 28.35 -78.86
C GLN A 563 -34.50 28.29 -79.37
N LEU A 564 -35.38 27.53 -78.72
CA LEU A 564 -36.79 27.45 -79.10
C LEU A 564 -37.47 28.82 -78.96
N GLN A 565 -37.20 29.57 -77.88
CA GLN A 565 -37.68 30.94 -77.72
C GLN A 565 -37.18 31.85 -78.85
N GLN A 566 -35.90 31.74 -79.24
CA GLN A 566 -35.35 32.48 -80.38
C GLN A 566 -36.05 32.12 -81.70
N HIS A 567 -36.32 30.83 -81.94
CA HIS A 567 -37.08 30.39 -83.12
C HIS A 567 -38.52 30.91 -83.10
N VAL A 568 -39.20 30.84 -81.95
CA VAL A 568 -40.55 31.39 -81.77
C VAL A 568 -40.55 32.89 -82.05
N ASN A 569 -39.58 33.63 -81.51
CA ASN A 569 -39.44 35.07 -81.72
C ASN A 569 -39.15 35.40 -83.19
N TYR A 570 -38.28 34.63 -83.85
CA TYR A 570 -38.00 34.79 -85.28
C TYR A 570 -39.25 34.54 -86.13
N LEU A 571 -40.00 33.47 -85.86
CA LEU A 571 -41.27 33.19 -86.55
C LEU A 571 -42.31 34.29 -86.30
N SER A 572 -42.39 34.77 -85.06
CA SER A 572 -43.27 35.88 -84.67
C SER A 572 -42.91 37.19 -85.38
N ALA A 573 -41.62 37.43 -85.63
CA ALA A 573 -41.13 38.62 -86.32
C ALA A 573 -41.18 38.52 -87.85
N SER A 574 -40.93 37.34 -88.43
CA SER A 574 -40.86 37.10 -89.88
C SER A 574 -42.22 36.86 -90.53
N HIS A 575 -43.18 36.33 -89.77
CA HIS A 575 -44.54 36.10 -90.23
C HIS A 575 -45.58 36.67 -89.26
N PRO A 576 -45.58 37.99 -89.02
CA PRO A 576 -46.51 38.61 -88.09
C PRO A 576 -47.97 38.40 -88.54
N THR A 577 -48.24 38.44 -89.84
CA THR A 577 -49.56 38.15 -90.41
C THR A 577 -49.95 36.68 -90.32
N ALA A 578 -49.02 35.73 -90.53
CA ALA A 578 -49.34 34.30 -90.40
C ALA A 578 -49.47 33.83 -88.94
N LEU A 579 -48.76 34.47 -88.00
CA LEU A 579 -48.91 34.22 -86.57
C LEU A 579 -50.23 34.81 -86.05
N ILE A 580 -50.62 36.00 -86.53
CA ILE A 580 -51.95 36.59 -86.31
C ILE A 580 -53.05 35.71 -86.91
N ASP A 581 -52.80 35.04 -88.03
CA ASP A 581 -53.76 34.10 -88.65
C ASP A 581 -53.79 32.71 -88.00
N LEU A 582 -52.80 32.33 -87.19
CA LEU A 582 -52.77 31.06 -86.42
C LEU A 582 -53.31 31.22 -84.98
N ILE A 583 -53.21 32.44 -84.46
CA ILE A 583 -53.80 32.90 -83.20
C ILE A 583 -55.25 33.35 -83.43
N LYS A 584 -55.62 33.72 -84.67
CA LYS A 584 -57.01 33.83 -85.13
C LYS A 584 -57.69 32.48 -85.32
#